data_AF-A0A179DMU4-F1
#
_entry.id   AF-A0A179DMU4-F1
#
_cell.length_a   1.000
_cell.length_b   1.000
_cell.length_c   1.000
_cell.angle_alpha   90.00
_cell.angle_beta   90.00
_cell.angle_gamma   90.00
#
_symmetry.space_group_name_H-M   'P 1'
#
loop_
_entity.id
_entity.type
_entity.pdbx_description
1 polymer ?
#
loop_
_entity_poly.entity_id
_entity_poly.type
_entity_poly.pdbx_seq_one_letter_code
_entity_poly.pdbx_strand_id
1 'polypeptide(L)'
;MRKSVVKMNEPKTLSQDLITYNAILSDYSLFSPILDKVVEDYEKLGLGALNAQVWDKIKYSNTDCLEREYLKTLNDQLDSAGIRSDSMRKINLKDWQLPLIELGNLIDQLHRVYVDKLNINRLRLDLTQISFIDGKFEISEETKTEILLGLTVSLNSPTERLIYERLIKTAKAMTDTYELAREIGFIDRSGWKDVKINYVNHLIKQTENGFEVDNNMLRWQLDVMQRNSQKII
;
A
#
# COMPACT_ATOMS: atom_id res chain seq x y z
N MET A 1 -20.29 15.19 42.62
CA MET A 1 -19.68 13.96 42.07
C MET A 1 -18.99 14.30 40.75
N ARG A 2 -17.66 14.24 40.69
CA ARG A 2 -16.91 14.46 39.45
C ARG A 2 -16.99 13.19 38.60
N LYS A 3 -17.55 13.29 37.40
CA LYS A 3 -17.50 12.22 36.39
C LYS A 3 -16.04 12.08 35.95
N SER A 4 -15.39 11.00 36.33
CA SER A 4 -14.11 10.61 35.75
C SER A 4 -14.36 10.29 34.28
N VAL A 5 -13.94 11.19 33.40
CA VAL A 5 -13.81 10.92 31.97
C VAL A 5 -12.79 9.79 31.87
N VAL A 6 -13.25 8.58 31.57
CA VAL A 6 -12.38 7.48 31.19
C VAL A 6 -11.68 7.96 29.93
N LYS A 7 -10.41 8.38 30.08
CA LYS A 7 -9.55 8.61 28.92
C LYS A 7 -9.61 7.33 28.10
N MET A 8 -10.13 7.41 26.87
CA MET A 8 -9.88 6.36 25.89
C MET A 8 -8.37 6.20 25.84
N ASN A 9 -7.87 5.09 26.38
CA ASN A 9 -6.44 4.86 26.44
C ASN A 9 -5.90 4.81 25.02
N GLU A 10 -4.96 5.69 24.69
CA GLU A 10 -4.30 5.77 23.39
C GLU A 10 -3.81 4.38 22.94
N PRO A 11 -3.88 4.06 21.64
CA PRO A 11 -3.39 2.79 21.09
C PRO A 11 -1.98 2.47 21.58
N LYS A 12 -1.73 1.21 21.98
CA LYS A 12 -0.38 0.76 22.31
C LYS A 12 0.24 0.11 21.09
N THR A 13 1.20 0.76 20.45
CA THR A 13 1.98 0.20 19.35
C THR A 13 2.93 -0.89 19.87
N LEU A 14 2.92 -2.04 19.20
CA LEU A 14 3.75 -3.21 19.52
C LEU A 14 4.94 -3.36 18.58
N SER A 15 4.72 -3.11 17.28
CA SER A 15 5.76 -3.18 16.26
C SER A 15 5.37 -2.37 15.03
N GLN A 16 6.39 -1.94 14.30
CA GLN A 16 6.28 -1.30 13.00
C GLN A 16 7.28 -1.93 12.05
N ASP A 17 6.83 -2.35 10.87
CA ASP A 17 7.72 -2.87 9.83
C ASP A 17 8.31 -1.72 8.99
N LEU A 18 9.29 -1.02 9.58
CA LEU A 18 9.97 0.11 8.93
C LEU A 18 10.82 -0.32 7.73
N ILE A 19 11.27 -1.58 7.70
CA ILE A 19 12.05 -2.11 6.56
C ILE A 19 11.14 -2.21 5.34
N THR A 20 9.98 -2.85 5.48
CA THR A 20 8.99 -2.94 4.41
C THR A 20 8.44 -1.56 4.03
N TYR A 21 8.19 -0.69 5.02
CA TYR A 21 7.74 0.68 4.78
C TYR A 21 8.72 1.45 3.88
N ASN A 22 10.01 1.47 4.25
CA ASN A 22 11.03 2.16 3.47
C ASN A 22 11.22 1.53 2.08
N ALA A 23 11.08 0.20 1.97
CA ALA A 23 11.10 -0.49 0.69
C ALA A 23 9.93 -0.03 -0.22
N ILE A 24 8.70 0.04 0.30
CA ILE A 24 7.54 0.55 -0.45
C ILE A 24 7.78 1.99 -0.90
N LEU A 25 8.27 2.87 -0.02
CA LEU A 25 8.55 4.25 -0.42
C LEU A 25 9.66 4.34 -1.47
N SER A 26 10.67 3.46 -1.41
CA SER A 26 11.74 3.42 -2.41
C SER A 26 11.27 3.00 -3.80
N ASP A 27 10.14 2.26 -3.88
CA ASP A 27 9.55 1.85 -5.17
C ASP A 27 9.13 3.07 -6.00
N TYR A 28 8.88 4.23 -5.38
CA TYR A 28 8.59 5.49 -6.08
C TYR A 28 9.64 5.84 -7.15
N SER A 29 10.92 5.49 -6.91
CA SER A 29 12.01 5.70 -7.88
C SER A 29 11.79 4.98 -9.21
N LEU A 30 11.02 3.89 -9.22
CA LEU A 30 10.67 3.13 -10.43
C LEU A 30 9.50 3.77 -11.19
N PHE A 31 8.62 4.49 -10.50
CA PHE A 31 7.50 5.21 -11.11
C PHE A 31 7.94 6.55 -11.71
N SER A 32 8.81 7.29 -10.99
CA SER A 32 9.25 8.64 -11.35
C SER A 32 9.56 8.84 -12.84
N PRO A 33 10.41 8.03 -13.52
CA PRO A 33 10.75 8.29 -14.91
C PRO A 33 9.58 8.09 -15.88
N ILE A 34 8.59 7.26 -15.54
CA ILE A 34 7.39 7.04 -16.37
C ILE A 34 6.39 8.17 -16.11
N LEU A 35 6.27 8.61 -14.86
CA LEU A 35 5.43 9.75 -14.47
C LEU A 35 5.88 11.05 -15.14
N ASP A 36 7.18 11.29 -15.23
CA ASP A 36 7.73 12.45 -15.95
C ASP A 36 7.34 12.44 -17.44
N LYS A 37 7.37 11.26 -18.08
CA LYS A 37 6.92 11.08 -19.46
C LYS A 37 5.42 11.29 -19.62
N VAL A 38 4.62 10.89 -18.63
CA VAL A 38 3.16 11.14 -18.66
C VAL A 38 2.87 12.64 -18.68
N VAL A 39 3.58 13.44 -17.87
CA VAL A 39 3.44 14.90 -17.91
C VAL A 39 3.83 15.44 -19.28
N GLU A 40 5.00 15.04 -19.78
CA GLU A 40 5.50 15.48 -21.08
C GLU A 40 4.51 15.16 -22.22
N ASP A 41 4.01 13.92 -22.28
CA ASP A 41 3.12 13.49 -23.35
C ASP A 41 1.70 14.05 -23.19
N TYR A 42 1.22 14.26 -21.96
CA TYR A 42 -0.04 14.96 -21.72
C TYR A 42 0.03 16.42 -22.18
N GLU A 43 1.10 17.15 -21.84
CA GLU A 43 1.25 18.56 -22.21
C GLU A 43 1.39 18.75 -23.72
N LYS A 44 1.98 17.79 -24.44
CA LYS A 44 2.02 17.76 -25.92
C LYS A 44 0.63 17.69 -26.56
N LEU A 45 -0.39 17.18 -25.86
CA LEU A 45 -1.77 17.15 -26.37
C LEU A 45 -2.38 18.55 -26.46
N GLY A 46 -1.77 19.57 -25.82
CA GLY A 46 -2.29 20.94 -25.83
C GLY A 46 -3.55 21.12 -24.98
N LEU A 47 -3.84 20.21 -24.05
CA LEU A 47 -4.99 20.25 -23.15
C LEU A 47 -4.80 21.21 -21.95
N GLY A 48 -3.63 21.82 -21.85
CA GLY A 48 -3.19 22.60 -20.69
C GLY A 48 -2.18 21.82 -19.85
N ALA A 49 -1.78 22.42 -18.71
CA ALA A 49 -0.88 21.76 -17.77
C ALA A 49 -1.61 20.64 -17.01
N LEU A 50 -0.88 19.55 -16.73
CA LEU A 50 -1.41 18.49 -15.88
C LEU A 50 -1.72 19.06 -14.49
N ASN A 51 -2.83 18.62 -13.90
CA ASN A 51 -3.22 19.01 -12.54
C ASN A 51 -3.78 17.81 -11.77
N ALA A 52 -3.97 17.97 -10.46
CA ALA A 52 -4.42 16.89 -9.56
C ALA A 52 -5.72 16.22 -10.02
N GLN A 53 -6.70 17.00 -10.47
CA GLN A 53 -8.01 16.48 -10.87
C GLN A 53 -7.93 15.66 -12.16
N VAL A 54 -7.13 16.11 -13.14
CA VAL A 54 -6.89 15.39 -14.37
C VAL A 54 -6.10 14.11 -14.09
N TRP A 55 -5.05 14.20 -13.26
CA TRP A 55 -4.27 13.05 -12.86
C TRP A 55 -5.14 11.98 -12.20
N ASP A 56 -5.99 12.35 -11.24
CA ASP A 56 -6.88 11.38 -10.60
C ASP A 56 -7.81 10.68 -11.60
N LYS A 57 -8.34 11.39 -12.60
CA LYS A 57 -9.13 10.76 -13.67
C LYS A 57 -8.30 9.79 -14.49
N ILE A 58 -7.12 10.21 -14.95
CA ILE A 58 -6.22 9.38 -15.77
C ILE A 58 -5.81 8.11 -15.01
N LYS A 59 -5.51 8.26 -13.72
CA LYS A 59 -5.10 7.16 -12.83
C LYS A 59 -6.14 6.04 -12.74
N TYR A 60 -7.43 6.38 -12.71
CA TYR A 60 -8.52 5.41 -12.53
C TYR A 60 -9.24 5.00 -13.82
N SER A 61 -9.23 5.86 -14.85
CA SER A 61 -9.99 5.65 -16.09
C SER A 61 -9.11 5.69 -17.34
N ASN A 62 -7.80 5.64 -17.17
CA ASN A 62 -6.83 5.77 -18.25
C ASN A 62 -7.09 7.04 -19.09
N THR A 63 -6.78 7.03 -20.39
CA THR A 63 -6.97 8.18 -21.28
C THR A 63 -8.40 8.38 -21.78
N ASP A 64 -9.35 7.51 -21.41
CA ASP A 64 -10.74 7.55 -21.90
C ASP A 64 -11.44 8.88 -21.56
N CYS A 65 -11.07 9.48 -20.42
CA CYS A 65 -11.63 10.76 -20.01
C CYS A 65 -11.16 11.95 -20.86
N LEU A 66 -10.08 11.79 -21.63
CA LEU A 66 -9.43 12.87 -22.39
C LEU A 66 -9.90 12.98 -23.84
N GLU A 67 -10.46 11.91 -24.40
CA GLU A 67 -10.81 11.81 -25.83
C GLU A 67 -11.61 13.02 -26.33
N ARG A 68 -12.69 13.37 -25.62
CA ARG A 68 -13.58 14.47 -26.04
C ARG A 68 -12.87 15.82 -25.98
N GLU A 69 -12.10 16.07 -24.93
CA GLU A 69 -11.37 17.33 -24.73
C GLU A 69 -10.27 17.49 -25.78
N TYR A 70 -9.61 16.38 -26.12
CA TYR A 70 -8.56 16.37 -27.14
C TYR A 70 -9.12 16.58 -28.54
N LEU A 71 -10.18 15.88 -28.91
CA LEU A 71 -10.87 16.12 -30.18
C LEU A 71 -11.37 17.56 -30.32
N LYS A 72 -11.90 18.14 -29.25
CA LYS A 72 -12.31 19.54 -29.25
C LYS A 72 -11.12 20.47 -29.52
N THR A 73 -10.01 20.26 -28.81
CA THR A 73 -8.78 21.05 -28.97
C THR A 73 -8.24 20.98 -30.40
N LEU A 74 -8.20 19.79 -30.99
CA LEU A 74 -7.80 19.62 -32.39
C LEU A 74 -8.73 20.36 -33.36
N ASN A 75 -10.04 20.31 -33.13
CA ASN A 75 -11.00 21.06 -33.96
C ASN A 75 -10.82 22.58 -33.82
N ASP A 76 -10.62 23.09 -32.60
CA ASP A 76 -10.39 24.51 -32.33
C ASP A 76 -9.09 25.00 -33.01
N GLN A 77 -8.04 24.16 -33.06
CA GLN A 77 -6.81 24.42 -33.81
C GLN A 77 -7.05 24.50 -35.32
N LEU A 78 -7.85 23.58 -35.90
CA LEU A 78 -8.22 23.61 -37.31
C LEU A 78 -9.03 24.86 -37.68
N ASP A 79 -9.94 25.28 -36.79
CA ASP A 79 -10.71 26.52 -36.97
C ASP A 79 -9.81 27.75 -36.93
N SER A 80 -8.86 27.79 -36.00
CA SER A 80 -7.86 28.87 -35.90
C SER A 80 -6.94 28.93 -37.13
N ALA A 81 -6.65 27.79 -37.74
CA ALA A 81 -5.91 27.69 -39.00
C ALA A 81 -6.75 27.99 -40.25
N GLY A 82 -8.06 28.25 -40.11
CA GLY A 82 -8.96 28.56 -41.21
C GLY A 82 -9.43 27.34 -42.02
N ILE A 83 -9.22 26.12 -41.52
CA ILE A 83 -9.57 24.87 -42.22
C ILE A 83 -11.04 24.52 -41.98
N ARG A 84 -11.91 24.97 -42.89
CA ARG A 84 -13.37 24.76 -42.81
C ARG A 84 -13.91 23.59 -43.64
N SER A 85 -13.11 23.03 -44.54
CA SER A 85 -13.54 21.93 -45.43
C SER A 85 -13.51 20.58 -44.70
N ASP A 86 -14.63 19.86 -44.73
CA ASP A 86 -14.77 18.55 -44.07
C ASP A 86 -13.75 17.51 -44.57
N SER A 87 -13.45 17.50 -45.87
CA SER A 87 -12.46 16.58 -46.44
C SER A 87 -11.06 16.89 -45.93
N MET A 88 -10.69 18.17 -45.84
CA MET A 88 -9.41 18.59 -45.26
C MET A 88 -9.34 18.28 -43.77
N ARG A 89 -10.43 18.48 -43.02
CA ARG A 89 -10.49 18.14 -41.59
C ARG A 89 -10.29 16.64 -41.36
N LYS A 90 -10.92 15.77 -42.17
CA LYS A 90 -10.70 14.31 -42.10
C LYS A 90 -9.24 13.91 -42.35
N ILE A 91 -8.55 14.59 -43.27
CA ILE A 91 -7.14 14.34 -43.55
C ILE A 91 -6.26 14.77 -42.37
N ASN A 92 -6.53 15.94 -41.78
CA ASN A 92 -5.74 16.47 -40.67
C ASN A 92 -5.98 15.72 -39.35
N LEU A 93 -7.20 15.22 -39.12
CA LEU A 93 -7.54 14.40 -37.97
C LEU A 93 -7.27 12.92 -38.21
N LYS A 94 -6.58 12.56 -39.30
CA LYS A 94 -6.18 11.18 -39.51
C LYS A 94 -5.22 10.78 -38.39
N ASP A 95 -5.46 9.62 -37.77
CA ASP A 95 -4.63 9.07 -36.71
C ASP A 95 -4.57 9.91 -35.42
N TRP A 96 -5.57 10.78 -35.19
CA TRP A 96 -5.66 11.62 -33.99
C TRP A 96 -5.62 10.82 -32.67
N GLN A 97 -5.95 9.53 -32.68
CA GLN A 97 -5.94 8.67 -31.50
C GLN A 97 -4.54 8.27 -31.05
N LEU A 98 -3.53 8.31 -31.94
CA LEU A 98 -2.20 7.79 -31.64
C LEU A 98 -1.58 8.42 -30.37
N PRO A 99 -1.59 9.75 -30.17
CA PRO A 99 -1.04 10.34 -28.96
C PRO A 99 -1.75 9.90 -27.67
N LEU A 100 -3.07 9.66 -27.73
CA LEU A 100 -3.80 9.13 -26.58
C LEU A 100 -3.46 7.66 -26.31
N ILE A 101 -3.27 6.86 -27.35
CA ILE A 101 -2.83 5.46 -27.20
C ILE A 101 -1.42 5.40 -26.59
N GLU A 102 -0.50 6.26 -27.03
CA GLU A 102 0.85 6.36 -26.48
C GLU A 102 0.84 6.76 -25.00
N LEU A 103 0.07 7.78 -24.64
CA LEU A 103 -0.15 8.17 -23.25
C LEU A 103 -0.78 7.03 -22.43
N GLY A 104 -1.79 6.36 -22.98
CA GLY A 104 -2.44 5.22 -22.33
C GLY A 104 -1.49 4.05 -22.08
N ASN A 105 -0.55 3.80 -23.00
CA ASN A 105 0.50 2.80 -22.82
C ASN A 105 1.47 3.17 -21.68
N LEU A 106 1.72 4.46 -21.41
CA LEU A 106 2.50 4.88 -20.25
C LEU A 106 1.74 4.64 -18.95
N ILE A 107 0.45 4.94 -18.92
CA ILE A 107 -0.41 4.67 -17.75
C ILE A 107 -0.49 3.16 -17.46
N ASP A 108 -0.65 2.35 -18.50
CA ASP A 108 -0.60 0.89 -18.38
C ASP A 108 0.75 0.38 -17.85
N GLN A 109 1.86 1.02 -18.24
CA GLN A 109 3.18 0.70 -17.69
C GLN A 109 3.25 1.01 -16.20
N LEU A 110 2.69 2.14 -15.74
CA LEU A 110 2.64 2.50 -14.31
C LEU A 110 1.88 1.46 -13.48
N HIS A 111 0.73 0.98 -13.97
CA HIS A 111 -0.03 -0.10 -13.31
C HIS A 111 0.73 -1.44 -13.26
N ARG A 112 1.73 -1.60 -14.14
CA ARG A 112 2.55 -2.81 -14.27
C ARG A 112 3.96 -2.61 -13.74
N VAL A 113 4.27 -1.55 -13.01
CA VAL A 113 5.57 -1.41 -12.34
C VAL A 113 5.69 -2.55 -11.32
N TYR A 114 6.52 -3.54 -11.68
CA TYR A 114 6.90 -4.64 -10.80
C TYR A 114 8.33 -4.40 -10.37
N VAL A 115 8.58 -4.53 -9.07
CA VAL A 115 9.95 -4.59 -8.60
C VAL A 115 10.47 -5.99 -8.88
N ASP A 116 11.60 -6.05 -9.58
CA ASP A 116 12.17 -7.25 -10.20
C ASP A 116 12.02 -8.54 -9.37
N LYS A 117 11.35 -9.53 -9.98
CA LYS A 117 11.45 -11.00 -9.92
C LYS A 117 11.74 -11.78 -8.62
N LEU A 118 12.10 -11.17 -7.50
CA LEU A 118 12.54 -11.88 -6.30
C LEU A 118 11.49 -11.92 -5.18
N ASN A 119 10.41 -11.13 -5.25
CA ASN A 119 9.40 -11.17 -4.19
C ASN A 119 8.01 -10.71 -4.68
N ILE A 120 7.32 -11.57 -5.43
CA ILE A 120 5.92 -11.36 -5.87
C ILE A 120 4.97 -11.17 -4.65
N ASN A 121 5.40 -11.59 -3.45
CA ASN A 121 4.63 -11.54 -2.21
C ASN A 121 4.94 -10.33 -1.31
N ARG A 122 5.81 -9.39 -1.72
CA ARG A 122 6.06 -8.19 -0.90
C ARG A 122 4.99 -7.14 -1.15
N LEU A 123 4.58 -6.43 -0.09
CA LEU A 123 3.83 -5.19 -0.23
C LEU A 123 4.64 -4.20 -1.10
N ARG A 124 3.96 -3.49 -1.98
CA ARG A 124 4.56 -2.57 -2.97
C ARG A 124 3.79 -1.26 -3.01
N LEU A 125 4.43 -0.22 -3.57
CA LEU A 125 3.73 1.01 -3.92
C LEU A 125 2.78 0.75 -5.09
N ASP A 126 1.55 1.23 -4.95
CA ASP A 126 0.53 1.19 -6.00
C ASP A 126 0.40 2.56 -6.67
N LEU A 127 0.03 2.60 -7.95
CA LEU A 127 -0.16 3.88 -8.66
C LEU A 127 -1.21 4.76 -7.97
N THR A 128 -2.25 4.15 -7.38
CA THR A 128 -3.30 4.87 -6.64
C THR A 128 -2.77 5.66 -5.44
N GLN A 129 -1.60 5.29 -4.92
CA GLN A 129 -0.91 5.92 -3.79
C GLN A 129 0.00 7.08 -4.20
N ILE A 130 0.04 7.42 -5.50
CA ILE A 130 0.80 8.55 -6.02
C ILE A 130 -0.15 9.69 -6.38
N SER A 131 0.11 10.86 -5.77
CA SER A 131 -0.65 12.08 -5.97
C SER A 131 0.12 13.06 -6.85
N PHE A 132 -0.59 14.00 -7.48
CA PHE A 132 0.01 15.12 -8.19
C PHE A 132 -0.33 16.41 -7.42
N ILE A 133 0.67 16.99 -6.76
CA ILE A 133 0.52 18.11 -5.81
C ILE A 133 1.51 19.20 -6.21
N ASP A 134 1.05 20.44 -6.33
CA ASP A 134 1.89 21.60 -6.66
C ASP A 134 2.82 21.39 -7.89
N GLY A 135 2.31 20.71 -8.92
CA GLY A 135 3.03 20.49 -10.18
C GLY A 135 4.02 19.33 -10.18
N LYS A 136 4.06 18.52 -9.11
CA LYS A 136 4.94 17.35 -9.00
C LYS A 136 4.18 16.12 -8.53
N PHE A 137 4.66 14.94 -8.94
CA PHE A 137 4.21 13.70 -8.34
C PHE A 137 4.87 13.50 -6.98
N GLU A 138 4.11 13.01 -6.01
CA GLU A 138 4.66 12.61 -4.72
C GLU A 138 3.73 11.62 -4.01
N ILE A 139 4.27 10.91 -3.03
CA ILE A 139 3.45 10.15 -2.06
C ILE A 139 3.11 11.13 -0.94
N SER A 140 1.81 11.44 -0.79
CA SER A 140 1.35 12.38 0.22
C SER A 140 1.65 11.90 1.66
N GLU A 141 1.72 12.80 2.62
CA GLU A 141 1.89 12.44 4.04
C GLU A 141 0.73 11.60 4.58
N GLU A 142 -0.49 11.84 4.08
CA GLU A 142 -1.66 11.03 4.39
C GLU A 142 -1.46 9.58 3.91
N THR A 143 -1.07 9.41 2.65
CA THR A 143 -0.79 8.09 2.09
C THR A 143 0.39 7.38 2.78
N LYS A 144 1.45 8.11 3.11
CA LYS A 144 2.55 7.57 3.93
C LYS A 144 2.06 7.08 5.28
N THR A 145 1.15 7.82 5.91
CA THR A 145 0.55 7.43 7.19
C THR A 145 -0.29 6.17 7.03
N GLU A 146 -1.12 6.08 5.99
CA GLU A 146 -1.93 4.89 5.69
C GLU A 146 -1.08 3.65 5.44
N ILE A 147 0.00 3.78 4.66
CA ILE A 147 0.95 2.68 4.42
C ILE A 147 1.57 2.22 5.75
N LEU A 148 2.04 3.17 6.57
CA LEU A 148 2.67 2.85 7.86
C LEU A 148 1.67 2.22 8.84
N LEU A 149 0.43 2.71 8.88
CA LEU A 149 -0.66 2.09 9.66
C LEU A 149 -0.93 0.67 9.19
N GLY A 150 -0.95 0.47 7.87
CA GLY A 150 -1.00 -0.83 7.22
C GLY A 150 0.22 -1.72 7.49
N LEU A 151 1.24 -1.25 8.20
CA LEU A 151 2.43 -2.00 8.63
C LEU A 151 2.64 -1.96 10.15
N THR A 152 1.69 -1.40 10.90
CA THR A 152 1.76 -1.22 12.35
C THR A 152 0.87 -2.25 13.05
N VAL A 153 1.39 -2.88 14.09
CA VAL A 153 0.61 -3.72 15.01
C VAL A 153 0.37 -2.91 16.28
N SER A 154 -0.89 -2.62 16.58
CA SER A 154 -1.31 -1.82 17.74
C SER A 154 -2.46 -2.48 18.49
N LEU A 155 -2.51 -2.23 19.81
CA LEU A 155 -3.58 -2.65 20.69
C LEU A 155 -4.52 -1.46 20.94
N ASN A 156 -5.69 -1.52 20.33
CA ASN A 156 -6.70 -0.48 20.27
C ASN A 156 -7.77 -0.62 21.35
N SER A 157 -7.92 -1.79 21.96
CA SER A 157 -8.91 -2.03 23.02
C SER A 157 -8.34 -2.62 24.32
N PRO A 158 -9.04 -2.47 25.46
CA PRO A 158 -8.66 -3.13 26.71
C PRO A 158 -8.61 -4.66 26.58
N THR A 159 -9.50 -5.24 25.78
CA THR A 159 -9.54 -6.69 25.53
C THR A 159 -8.29 -7.15 24.78
N GLU A 160 -7.88 -6.43 23.75
CA GLU A 160 -6.65 -6.73 22.99
C GLU A 160 -5.41 -6.65 23.88
N ARG A 161 -5.35 -5.66 24.78
CA ARG A 161 -4.28 -5.55 25.78
C ARG A 161 -4.24 -6.73 26.72
N LEU A 162 -5.40 -7.15 27.24
CA LEU A 162 -5.49 -8.30 28.12
C LEU A 162 -5.05 -9.59 27.42
N ILE A 163 -5.45 -9.78 26.15
CA ILE A 163 -5.00 -10.92 25.34
C ILE A 163 -3.48 -10.89 25.17
N TYR A 164 -2.92 -9.75 24.78
CA TYR A 164 -1.48 -9.60 24.58
C TYR A 164 -0.67 -9.83 25.87
N GLU A 165 -1.12 -9.28 27.00
CA GLU A 165 -0.49 -9.50 28.30
C GLU A 165 -0.50 -10.97 28.72
N ARG A 166 -1.58 -11.70 28.42
CA ARG A 166 -1.65 -13.15 28.66
C ARG A 166 -0.68 -13.91 27.76
N LEU A 167 -0.58 -13.54 26.47
CA LEU A 167 0.38 -14.14 25.54
C LEU A 167 1.83 -13.93 25.99
N ILE A 168 2.19 -12.72 26.44
CA ILE A 168 3.52 -12.46 27.01
C ILE A 168 3.82 -13.35 28.21
N LYS A 169 2.88 -13.47 29.16
CA LYS A 169 3.07 -14.31 30.35
C LYS A 169 3.27 -15.78 29.97
N THR A 170 2.51 -16.27 29.01
CA THR A 170 2.66 -17.62 28.47
C THR A 170 4.03 -17.82 27.80
N ALA A 171 4.45 -16.89 26.95
CA ALA A 171 5.76 -16.93 26.28
C ALA A 171 6.91 -17.00 27.29
N LYS A 172 6.83 -16.19 28.36
CA LYS A 172 7.81 -16.21 29.44
C LYS A 172 7.85 -17.56 30.17
N ALA A 173 6.69 -18.07 30.62
CA ALA A 173 6.63 -19.36 31.31
C ALA A 173 7.20 -20.51 30.46
N MET A 174 6.95 -20.47 29.15
CA MET A 174 7.52 -21.43 28.21
C MET A 174 9.04 -21.29 28.08
N THR A 175 9.55 -20.06 28.05
CA THR A 175 11.00 -19.78 28.02
C THR A 175 11.68 -20.30 29.30
N ASP A 176 11.14 -19.98 30.48
CA ASP A 176 11.65 -20.44 31.77
C ASP A 176 11.69 -21.99 31.83
N THR A 177 10.63 -22.65 31.34
CA THR A 177 10.56 -24.12 31.28
C THR A 177 11.60 -24.69 30.32
N TYR A 178 11.81 -24.04 29.17
CA TYR A 178 12.79 -24.44 28.17
C TYR A 178 14.22 -24.34 28.70
N GLU A 179 14.56 -23.25 29.39
CA GLU A 179 15.87 -23.07 30.00
C GLU A 179 16.15 -24.14 31.07
N LEU A 180 15.18 -24.40 31.97
CA LEU A 180 15.30 -25.45 32.98
C LEU A 180 15.48 -26.84 32.36
N ALA A 181 14.69 -27.17 31.33
CA ALA A 181 14.82 -28.43 30.61
C ALA A 181 16.18 -28.57 29.90
N ARG A 182 16.75 -27.47 29.40
CA ARG A 182 18.10 -27.44 28.84
C ARG A 182 19.16 -27.69 29.92
N GLU A 183 19.05 -27.03 31.07
CA GLU A 183 19.99 -27.15 32.19
C GLU A 183 20.08 -28.57 32.75
N ILE A 184 18.95 -29.28 32.85
CA ILE A 184 18.92 -30.66 33.35
C ILE A 184 19.28 -31.71 32.27
N GLY A 185 19.71 -31.28 31.09
CA GLY A 185 20.14 -32.17 29.99
C GLY A 185 19.00 -32.85 29.23
N PHE A 186 17.75 -32.43 29.43
CA PHE A 186 16.58 -32.97 28.70
C PHE A 186 16.57 -32.57 27.22
N ILE A 187 17.25 -31.47 26.86
CA ILE A 187 17.28 -30.88 25.52
C ILE A 187 18.70 -30.97 24.92
N ASP A 188 19.39 -32.12 25.02
CA ASP A 188 20.72 -32.26 24.42
C ASP A 188 20.68 -32.71 22.94
N ARG A 189 19.62 -33.36 22.45
CA ARG A 189 19.64 -33.91 21.07
C ARG A 189 18.30 -33.83 20.36
N SER A 190 18.17 -32.86 19.44
CA SER A 190 17.26 -32.84 18.27
C SER A 190 15.74 -33.02 18.47
N GLY A 191 15.22 -33.31 19.67
CA GLY A 191 13.84 -33.78 19.87
C GLY A 191 12.78 -32.73 20.17
N TRP A 192 13.14 -31.46 20.39
CA TRP A 192 12.17 -30.41 20.75
C TRP A 192 11.84 -29.42 19.63
N LYS A 193 12.40 -29.61 18.42
CA LYS A 193 11.99 -28.82 17.24
C LYS A 193 10.50 -28.98 16.89
N ASP A 194 9.84 -30.03 17.41
CA ASP A 194 8.47 -30.41 17.04
C ASP A 194 7.45 -30.34 18.19
N VAL A 195 7.72 -29.63 19.29
CA VAL A 195 6.67 -29.37 20.30
C VAL A 195 5.70 -28.32 19.76
N LYS A 196 4.78 -28.80 18.91
CA LYS A 196 3.63 -28.09 18.39
C LYS A 196 2.57 -27.98 19.49
N ILE A 197 2.53 -26.86 20.20
CA ILE A 197 1.41 -26.47 21.07
C ILE A 197 0.23 -26.01 20.21
N ASN A 198 -0.60 -26.95 19.77
CA ASN A 198 -1.64 -26.78 18.74
C ASN A 198 -2.65 -25.62 18.91
N TYR A 199 -2.70 -24.90 20.03
CA TYR A 199 -3.57 -23.72 20.23
C TYR A 199 -2.83 -22.37 20.35
N VAL A 200 -1.54 -22.40 20.71
CA VAL A 200 -0.66 -21.21 20.87
C VAL A 200 0.30 -21.05 19.68
N ASN A 201 0.43 -22.12 18.89
CA ASN A 201 1.38 -22.37 17.79
C ASN A 201 1.55 -21.30 16.71
N HIS A 202 0.65 -20.32 16.63
CA HIS A 202 0.74 -19.28 15.62
C HIS A 202 1.00 -17.92 16.27
N LEU A 203 0.58 -17.70 17.51
CA LEU A 203 0.70 -16.42 18.22
C LEU A 203 1.97 -16.32 19.07
N ILE A 204 2.60 -17.44 19.41
CA ILE A 204 3.90 -17.47 20.09
C ILE A 204 4.82 -18.35 19.25
N LYS A 205 5.96 -17.81 18.86
CA LYS A 205 6.97 -18.48 18.04
C LYS A 205 8.24 -18.73 18.85
N GLN A 206 8.97 -19.78 18.50
CA GLN A 206 10.29 -20.05 19.04
C GLN A 206 11.35 -19.21 18.30
N THR A 207 12.29 -18.64 19.04
CA THR A 207 13.44 -17.88 18.55
C THR A 207 14.74 -18.46 19.13
N GLU A 208 15.88 -17.93 18.70
CA GLU A 208 17.19 -18.29 19.26
C GLU A 208 17.28 -17.99 20.77
N ASN A 209 16.46 -17.07 21.28
CA ASN A 209 16.47 -16.59 22.66
C ASN A 209 15.27 -17.11 23.49
N GLY A 210 14.51 -18.10 23.01
CA GLY A 210 13.35 -18.65 23.72
C GLY A 210 12.04 -18.53 22.95
N PHE A 211 10.96 -18.10 23.61
CA PHE A 211 9.65 -17.93 22.97
C PHE A 211 9.19 -16.47 23.02
N GLU A 212 8.62 -15.96 21.92
CA GLU A 212 8.10 -14.59 21.83
C GLU A 212 6.73 -14.52 21.15
N VAL A 213 5.97 -13.47 21.42
CA VAL A 213 4.69 -13.22 20.74
C VAL A 213 4.97 -12.85 19.28
N ASP A 214 4.32 -13.54 18.35
CA ASP A 214 4.34 -13.22 16.93
C ASP A 214 3.33 -12.09 16.65
N ASN A 215 3.84 -10.86 16.57
CA ASN A 215 3.01 -9.68 16.31
C ASN A 215 2.30 -9.73 14.94
N ASN A 216 2.87 -10.39 13.93
CA ASN A 216 2.24 -10.49 12.61
C ASN A 216 1.03 -11.42 12.66
N MET A 217 1.17 -12.56 13.34
CA MET A 217 0.02 -13.44 13.57
C MET A 217 -1.02 -12.78 14.48
N LEU A 218 -0.58 -12.04 15.50
CA LEU A 218 -1.48 -11.30 16.37
C LEU A 218 -2.33 -10.33 15.56
N ARG A 219 -1.73 -9.55 14.66
CA ARG A 219 -2.46 -8.66 13.75
C ARG A 219 -3.50 -9.41 12.94
N TRP A 220 -3.13 -10.53 12.30
CA TRP A 220 -4.07 -11.33 11.52
C TRP A 220 -5.29 -11.76 12.34
N GLN A 221 -5.08 -12.20 13.59
CA GLN A 221 -6.17 -12.57 14.50
C GLN A 221 -7.05 -11.38 14.87
N LEU A 222 -6.45 -10.23 15.17
CA LEU A 222 -7.19 -8.99 15.46
C LEU A 222 -8.08 -8.57 14.28
N ASP A 223 -7.56 -8.65 13.06
CA ASP A 223 -8.31 -8.33 11.84
C ASP A 223 -9.46 -9.32 11.59
N VAL A 224 -9.27 -10.60 11.91
CA VAL A 224 -10.34 -11.62 11.85
C VAL A 224 -11.43 -11.32 12.89
N MET A 225 -11.06 -10.97 14.12
CA MET A 225 -12.01 -10.62 15.19
C MET A 225 -12.85 -9.40 14.81
N GLN A 226 -12.23 -8.35 14.28
CA GLN A 226 -12.94 -7.15 13.83
C GLN A 226 -13.93 -7.46 12.71
N ARG A 227 -13.51 -8.20 11.66
CA ARG A 227 -14.40 -8.60 10.55
C ARG A 227 -15.58 -9.44 11.02
N ASN A 228 -15.37 -10.34 11.98
CA ASN A 228 -16.45 -11.16 12.53
C ASN A 228 -17.42 -10.34 13.40
N SER A 229 -16.93 -9.32 14.11
CA SER A 229 -17.78 -8.43 14.91
C SER A 229 -18.71 -7.55 14.06
N GLN A 230 -18.29 -7.19 12.84
CA GLN A 230 -19.08 -6.38 11.90
C GLN A 230 -20.18 -7.19 11.19
N LYS A 231 -20.05 -8.52 11.09
CA LYS A 231 -21.05 -9.41 10.47
C LYS A 231 -22.28 -9.71 11.35
N ILE A 232 -22.30 -9.19 12.58
CA ILE A 232 -23.37 -9.47 13.57
C ILE A 232 -24.42 -8.33 13.61
N ILE A 233 -24.40 -7.40 12.65
CA ILE A 233 -25.37 -6.30 12.51
C ILE A 233 -26.28 -6.55 11.30
#